data_AF-A0AAW5FUE1-F1
#
_entry.id   AF-A0AAW5FUE1-F1
#
_cell.length_a   1.000
_cell.length_b   1.000
_cell.length_c   1.000
_cell.angle_alpha   90.00
_cell.angle_beta   90.00
_cell.angle_gamma   90.00
#
_symmetry.space_group_name_H-M   'P 1'
#
loop_
_entity.id
_entity.type
_entity.pdbx_description
1 polymer ?
#
loop_
_entity_poly.entity_id
_entity_poly.type
_entity_poly.pdbx_seq_one_letter_code
_entity_poly.pdbx_strand_id
1 'polypeptide(L)'
;MRIGLVLSPSFQAVCFGAVAAFDVANKQAGEKIYDVRAFSEDGGLVTSSAGMQVMTEPFDQAAFDTLIVAAGLDIPTSSPGLVRLLRAAARNARRVSSICLGSFVLGDAGLLNGRRATTHWRYAQEMQARFPGCNVDADKIFIADGQIWTSAGMSAGTDMVVGMIERDLGAERARSVAKGMVMYHSRPGGQSQHSVLLEVGTSEDRIQKALNYARQNLRESLTIEDLARAACLSPRQFTRLFRSATGTTPAKAVEALRLESAKLMLEQTRLPIEVVARETGFATRERMRQAFVRVHGEAPRTFRKEAGPLAML
;
A
#
# COMPACT_ATOMS: atom_id res chain seq x y z
N MET A 1 -0.60 27.27 -6.21
CA MET A 1 -1.83 26.46 -6.11
C MET A 1 -2.21 26.29 -4.65
N ARG A 2 -3.42 26.71 -4.27
CA ARG A 2 -3.92 26.62 -2.89
C ARG A 2 -4.51 25.24 -2.63
N ILE A 3 -3.95 24.54 -1.64
CA ILE A 3 -4.33 23.18 -1.26
C ILE A 3 -4.94 23.22 0.14
N GLY A 4 -6.21 22.82 0.26
CA GLY A 4 -6.89 22.68 1.54
C GLY A 4 -6.89 21.24 2.03
N LEU A 5 -6.32 20.97 3.20
CA LEU A 5 -6.45 19.69 3.90
C LEU A 5 -7.52 19.83 4.99
N VAL A 6 -8.70 19.29 4.75
CA VAL A 6 -9.79 19.29 5.73
C VAL A 6 -9.58 18.15 6.71
N LEU A 7 -9.50 18.48 8.00
CA LEU A 7 -9.33 17.53 9.09
C LEU A 7 -10.67 17.30 9.80
N SER A 8 -11.22 16.10 9.70
CA SER A 8 -12.32 15.68 10.57
C SER A 8 -11.81 15.36 11.99
N PRO A 9 -12.67 15.42 13.02
CA PRO A 9 -12.32 14.91 14.34
C PRO A 9 -11.77 13.48 14.27
N SER A 10 -10.75 13.18 15.08
CA SER A 10 -10.07 11.88 15.10
C SER A 10 -9.39 11.48 13.78
N PHE A 11 -8.99 12.44 12.95
CA PHE A 11 -8.27 12.17 11.71
C PHE A 11 -7.00 11.33 11.94
N GLN A 12 -6.58 10.58 10.91
CA GLN A 12 -5.32 9.84 10.92
C GLN A 12 -4.11 10.74 10.62
N ALA A 13 -3.13 10.80 11.52
CA ALA A 13 -1.92 11.63 11.36
C ALA A 13 -1.11 11.31 10.09
N VAL A 14 -1.23 10.09 9.56
CA VAL A 14 -0.59 9.69 8.29
C VAL A 14 -0.98 10.58 7.10
N CYS A 15 -2.13 11.28 7.15
CA CYS A 15 -2.55 12.16 6.07
C CYS A 15 -1.54 13.29 5.82
N PHE A 16 -0.76 13.69 6.83
CA PHE A 16 0.33 14.64 6.66
C PHE A 16 1.45 14.09 5.78
N GLY A 17 1.71 12.78 5.81
CA GLY A 17 2.63 12.14 4.90
C GLY A 17 2.17 12.22 3.43
N ALA A 18 0.86 12.28 3.17
CA ALA A 18 0.35 12.47 1.82
C ALA A 18 0.60 13.91 1.33
N VAL A 19 0.24 14.92 2.13
CA VAL A 19 0.42 16.33 1.72
C VAL A 19 1.88 16.80 1.79
N ALA A 20 2.75 16.11 2.53
CA ALA A 20 4.19 16.37 2.52
C ALA A 20 4.81 16.22 1.13
N ALA A 21 4.21 15.42 0.23
CA ALA A 21 4.66 15.32 -1.15
C ALA A 21 4.62 16.67 -1.90
N PHE A 22 3.65 17.53 -1.59
CA PHE A 22 3.60 18.88 -2.15
C PHE A 22 4.75 19.75 -1.65
N ASP A 23 5.16 19.60 -0.39
CA ASP A 23 6.30 20.33 0.17
C ASP A 23 7.63 19.87 -0.45
N VAL A 24 7.79 18.56 -0.64
CA VAL A 24 8.93 18.00 -1.38
C VAL A 24 8.97 18.54 -2.81
N ALA A 25 7.82 18.66 -3.48
CA ALA A 25 7.73 19.24 -4.82
C ALA A 25 8.19 20.72 -4.84
N ASN A 26 7.74 21.52 -3.87
CA ASN A 26 8.20 22.91 -3.72
C ASN A 26 9.71 22.97 -3.50
N LYS A 27 10.23 22.15 -2.58
CA LYS A 27 11.65 22.13 -2.23
C LYS A 27 12.53 21.79 -3.43
N GLN A 28 12.12 20.83 -4.25
CA GLN A 28 12.86 20.43 -5.46
C GLN A 28 12.73 21.44 -6.59
N ALA A 29 11.60 22.12 -6.70
CA ALA A 29 11.40 23.18 -7.68
C ALA A 29 12.14 24.48 -7.32
N GLY A 30 12.49 24.68 -6.05
CA GLY A 30 13.09 25.92 -5.57
C GLY A 30 12.11 27.09 -5.46
N GLU A 31 10.80 26.83 -5.58
CA GLU A 31 9.74 27.83 -5.53
C GLU A 31 8.47 27.27 -4.87
N LYS A 32 7.57 28.15 -4.42
CA LYS A 32 6.32 27.77 -3.76
C LYS A 32 5.21 27.52 -4.78
N ILE A 33 5.16 26.30 -5.33
CA ILE A 33 4.12 25.85 -6.28
C ILE A 33 2.80 25.54 -5.55
N TYR A 34 2.87 24.84 -4.43
CA TYR A 34 1.73 24.41 -3.62
C TYR A 34 1.73 25.14 -2.27
N ASP A 35 0.59 25.68 -1.87
CA ASP A 35 0.36 26.26 -0.55
C ASP A 35 -0.63 25.39 0.21
N VAL A 36 -0.12 24.52 1.09
CA VAL A 36 -0.93 23.58 1.88
C VAL A 36 -1.33 24.23 3.20
N ARG A 37 -2.63 24.27 3.47
CA ARG A 37 -3.21 24.76 4.73
C ARG A 37 -4.20 23.72 5.29
N ALA A 38 -4.26 23.61 6.61
CA ALA A 38 -5.18 22.71 7.29
C ALA A 38 -6.46 23.46 7.69
N PHE A 39 -7.61 22.85 7.46
CA PHE A 39 -8.92 23.45 7.70
C PHE A 39 -9.81 22.55 8.56
N SER A 40 -10.65 23.18 9.37
CA SER A 40 -11.82 22.58 10.00
C SER A 40 -12.97 23.57 9.94
N GLU A 41 -14.19 23.16 10.31
CA GLU A 41 -15.38 24.02 10.13
C GLU A 41 -15.25 25.35 10.87
N ASP A 42 -14.92 25.27 12.16
CA ASP A 42 -14.78 26.43 13.04
C ASP A 42 -13.32 26.91 13.19
N GLY A 43 -12.35 26.19 12.61
CA GLY A 43 -10.93 26.41 12.84
C GLY A 43 -10.49 25.96 14.24
N GLY A 44 -9.27 26.33 14.64
CA GLY A 44 -8.72 25.99 15.94
C GLY A 44 -8.08 24.60 16.00
N LEU A 45 -7.91 24.07 17.21
CA LEU A 45 -7.21 22.81 17.44
C LEU A 45 -8.10 21.60 17.14
N VAL A 46 -7.65 20.73 16.24
CA VAL A 46 -8.27 19.43 15.96
C VAL A 46 -7.37 18.32 16.45
N THR A 47 -7.92 17.38 17.23
CA THR A 47 -7.19 16.23 17.77
C THR A 47 -7.29 15.02 16.83
N SER A 48 -6.13 14.47 16.46
CA SER A 48 -6.02 13.20 15.72
C SER A 48 -6.35 11.99 16.60
N SER A 49 -6.57 10.81 15.99
CA SER A 49 -6.78 9.58 16.77
C SER A 49 -5.60 9.17 17.64
N ALA A 50 -4.40 9.70 17.37
CA ALA A 50 -3.18 9.44 18.13
C ALA A 50 -2.95 10.46 19.26
N GLY A 51 -3.89 11.39 19.49
CA GLY A 51 -3.81 12.41 20.54
C GLY A 51 -3.01 13.66 20.15
N MET A 52 -2.41 13.71 18.96
CA MET A 52 -1.74 14.92 18.46
C MET A 52 -2.76 15.97 18.03
N GLN A 53 -2.53 17.23 18.39
CA GLN A 53 -3.37 18.36 18.01
C GLN A 53 -2.74 19.17 16.88
N VAL A 54 -3.58 19.64 15.97
CA VAL A 54 -3.15 20.49 14.84
C VAL A 54 -4.02 21.73 14.78
N MET A 55 -3.38 22.89 14.64
CA MET A 55 -4.07 24.16 14.42
C MET A 55 -4.63 24.21 13.01
N THR A 56 -5.90 24.59 12.89
CA THR A 56 -6.62 24.69 11.62
C THR A 56 -7.22 26.08 11.42
N GLU A 57 -7.35 26.48 10.16
CA GLU A 57 -8.11 27.65 9.76
C GLU A 57 -9.60 27.28 9.62
N PRO A 58 -10.54 28.20 9.89
CA PRO A 58 -11.95 27.97 9.63
C PRO A 58 -12.21 27.88 8.12
N PHE A 59 -13.34 27.27 7.73
CA PHE A 59 -13.75 27.29 6.33
C PHE A 59 -13.96 28.73 5.84
N ASP A 60 -13.31 29.08 4.74
CA ASP A 60 -13.47 30.39 4.10
C ASP A 60 -14.13 30.26 2.71
N GLN A 61 -14.40 31.41 2.09
CA GLN A 61 -15.00 31.46 0.75
C GLN A 61 -13.96 31.44 -0.38
N ALA A 62 -12.68 31.33 -0.04
CA ALA A 62 -11.64 31.43 -1.05
C ALA A 62 -11.56 30.16 -1.89
N ALA A 63 -11.22 30.33 -3.17
CA ALA A 63 -11.13 29.21 -4.08
C ALA A 63 -9.91 28.33 -3.77
N PHE A 64 -10.13 27.01 -3.77
CA PHE A 64 -9.07 26.00 -3.67
C PHE A 64 -8.73 25.48 -5.06
N ASP A 65 -7.45 25.26 -5.34
CA ASP A 65 -7.04 24.45 -6.50
C ASP A 65 -7.32 22.97 -6.23
N THR A 66 -7.08 22.52 -4.99
CA THR A 66 -7.36 21.15 -4.55
C THR A 66 -7.85 21.16 -3.10
N LEU A 67 -8.94 20.45 -2.84
CA LEU A 67 -9.46 20.23 -1.49
C LEU A 67 -9.39 18.74 -1.16
N ILE A 68 -8.74 18.38 -0.05
CA ILE A 68 -8.51 16.99 0.37
C ILE A 68 -9.19 16.76 1.72
N VAL A 69 -10.13 15.83 1.79
CA VAL A 69 -10.76 15.42 3.05
C VAL A 69 -9.99 14.25 3.65
N ALA A 70 -9.43 14.45 4.85
CA ALA A 70 -8.81 13.41 5.65
C ALA A 70 -9.71 13.02 6.83
N ALA A 71 -9.95 11.71 6.96
CA ALA A 71 -10.80 11.14 7.99
C ALA A 71 -10.00 10.28 8.99
N GLY A 72 -10.70 9.84 10.04
CA GLY A 72 -10.21 8.90 11.05
C GLY A 72 -10.36 7.44 10.63
N LEU A 73 -10.32 6.54 11.62
CA LEU A 73 -10.57 5.10 11.44
C LEU A 73 -12.06 4.76 11.38
N ASP A 74 -12.91 5.65 11.86
CA ASP A 74 -14.36 5.53 11.81
C ASP A 74 -14.93 6.39 10.69
N ILE A 75 -16.11 6.01 10.19
CA ILE A 75 -16.81 6.79 9.18
C ILE A 75 -17.14 8.16 9.78
N PRO A 76 -16.65 9.26 9.20
CA PRO A 76 -16.87 10.59 9.75
C PRO A 76 -18.35 10.98 9.61
N THR A 77 -18.83 11.75 10.59
CA THR A 77 -20.11 12.46 10.44
C THR A 77 -19.88 13.71 9.60
N SER A 78 -20.62 13.85 8.51
CA SER A 78 -20.55 15.03 7.64
C SER A 78 -21.35 16.18 8.23
N SER A 79 -20.67 17.27 8.58
CA SER A 79 -21.34 18.48 9.04
C SER A 79 -21.97 19.25 7.86
N PRO A 80 -23.03 20.04 8.10
CA PRO A 80 -23.62 20.88 7.07
C PRO A 80 -22.63 21.86 6.43
N GLY A 81 -21.71 22.45 7.21
CA GLY A 81 -20.68 23.34 6.68
C GLY A 81 -19.69 22.62 5.76
N LEU A 82 -19.25 21.42 6.13
CA LEU A 82 -18.36 20.62 5.31
C LEU A 82 -19.02 20.21 3.98
N VAL A 83 -20.29 19.80 4.02
CA VAL A 83 -21.05 19.50 2.80
C VAL A 83 -21.17 20.74 1.89
N ARG A 84 -21.45 21.92 2.46
CA ARG A 84 -21.51 23.17 1.69
C ARG A 84 -20.16 23.53 1.07
N LEU A 85 -19.07 23.41 1.84
CA LEU A 85 -17.71 23.66 1.36
C LEU A 85 -17.38 22.75 0.18
N LEU A 86 -17.64 21.44 0.31
CA LEU A 86 -17.35 20.47 -0.76
C LEU A 86 -18.16 20.73 -2.03
N ARG A 87 -19.44 21.09 -1.90
CA ARG A 87 -20.27 21.46 -3.06
C ARG A 87 -19.79 22.74 -3.73
N ALA A 88 -19.31 23.72 -2.95
CA ALA A 88 -18.73 24.94 -3.50
C ALA A 88 -17.39 24.65 -4.21
N ALA A 89 -16.52 23.86 -3.58
CA ALA A 89 -15.25 23.43 -4.16
C ALA A 89 -15.46 22.64 -5.46
N ALA A 90 -16.46 21.76 -5.51
CA ALA A 90 -16.76 20.97 -6.71
C ALA A 90 -17.20 21.82 -7.93
N ARG A 91 -17.54 23.10 -7.76
CA ARG A 91 -17.85 24.00 -8.89
C ARG A 91 -16.62 24.73 -9.43
N ASN A 92 -15.62 24.98 -8.58
CA ASN A 92 -14.57 25.95 -8.84
C ASN A 92 -13.14 25.38 -8.72
N ALA A 93 -12.97 24.30 -7.96
CA ALA A 93 -11.67 23.68 -7.74
C ALA A 93 -11.30 22.76 -8.90
N ARG A 94 -10.00 22.68 -9.18
CA ARG A 94 -9.48 21.72 -10.18
C ARG A 94 -9.75 20.28 -9.74
N ARG A 95 -9.66 20.03 -8.43
CA ARG A 95 -9.88 18.72 -7.83
C ARG A 95 -10.53 18.82 -6.45
N VAL A 96 -11.42 17.88 -6.16
CA VAL A 96 -11.91 17.57 -4.82
C VAL A 96 -11.59 16.12 -4.54
N SER A 97 -10.97 15.85 -3.40
CA SER A 97 -10.45 14.53 -3.11
C SER A 97 -10.65 14.08 -1.67
N SER A 98 -10.49 12.79 -1.44
CA SER A 98 -10.51 12.22 -0.10
C SER A 98 -9.47 11.13 0.10
N ILE A 99 -9.00 11.02 1.33
CA ILE A 99 -8.16 9.91 1.79
C ILE A 99 -9.02 8.98 2.66
N CYS A 100 -8.98 7.68 2.36
CA CYS A 100 -9.65 6.63 3.13
C CYS A 100 -11.17 6.92 3.26
N LEU A 101 -11.68 6.94 4.50
CA LEU A 101 -13.08 7.17 4.83
C LEU A 101 -13.56 8.61 4.59
N GLY A 102 -12.68 9.54 4.22
CA GLY A 102 -13.10 10.87 3.75
C GLY A 102 -14.00 10.79 2.52
N SER A 103 -13.94 9.68 1.79
CA SER A 103 -14.81 9.38 0.63
C SER A 103 -16.29 9.34 1.00
N PHE A 104 -16.65 8.97 2.24
CA PHE A 104 -18.03 9.02 2.72
C PHE A 104 -18.55 10.46 2.80
N VAL A 105 -17.69 11.43 3.13
CA VAL A 105 -18.06 12.85 3.15
C VAL A 105 -18.30 13.38 1.74
N LEU A 106 -17.51 12.95 0.76
CA LEU A 106 -17.75 13.25 -0.65
C LEU A 106 -19.08 12.64 -1.12
N GLY A 107 -19.40 11.43 -0.66
CA GLY A 107 -20.68 10.77 -0.90
C GLY A 107 -21.86 11.54 -0.32
N ASP A 108 -21.78 11.95 0.95
CA ASP A 108 -22.80 12.76 1.63
C ASP A 108 -23.02 14.12 0.96
N ALA A 109 -21.95 14.69 0.38
CA ALA A 109 -22.04 15.91 -0.41
C ALA A 109 -22.70 15.70 -1.80
N GLY A 110 -22.92 14.46 -2.21
CA GLY A 110 -23.49 14.07 -3.50
C GLY A 110 -22.47 14.06 -4.65
N LEU A 111 -21.18 14.17 -4.35
CA LEU A 111 -20.12 14.33 -5.36
C LEU A 111 -19.74 13.03 -6.07
N LEU A 112 -20.21 11.89 -5.55
CA LEU A 112 -19.89 10.56 -6.09
C LEU A 112 -20.96 10.00 -7.03
N ASN A 113 -22.09 10.70 -7.19
CA ASN A 113 -23.18 10.25 -8.07
C ASN A 113 -22.72 10.20 -9.53
N GLY A 114 -22.85 9.03 -10.15
CA GLY A 114 -22.40 8.75 -11.51
C GLY A 114 -20.88 8.65 -11.67
N ARG A 115 -20.12 8.58 -10.57
CA ARG A 115 -18.65 8.54 -10.57
C ARG A 115 -18.12 7.19 -10.14
N ARG A 116 -16.92 6.87 -10.62
CA ARG A 116 -16.08 5.84 -10.04
C ARG A 116 -15.35 6.38 -8.83
N ALA A 117 -15.38 5.66 -7.73
CA ALA A 117 -14.65 6.01 -6.51
C ALA A 117 -14.12 4.76 -5.82
N THR A 118 -13.13 4.97 -4.97
CA THR A 118 -12.64 3.94 -4.06
C THR A 118 -12.62 4.45 -2.63
N THR A 119 -12.57 3.52 -1.69
CA THR A 119 -12.36 3.76 -0.27
C THR A 119 -11.58 2.58 0.28
N HIS A 120 -11.29 2.58 1.58
CA HIS A 120 -10.68 1.42 2.22
C HIS A 120 -11.53 0.17 1.98
N TRP A 121 -10.94 -0.90 1.44
CA TRP A 121 -11.62 -2.14 1.05
C TRP A 121 -12.66 -2.65 2.07
N ARG A 122 -12.32 -2.57 3.37
CA ARG A 122 -13.20 -2.98 4.50
C ARG A 122 -14.56 -2.26 4.48
N TYR A 123 -14.60 -1.03 4.01
CA TYR A 123 -15.78 -0.16 3.99
C TYR A 123 -16.38 0.01 2.58
N ALA A 124 -15.82 -0.66 1.57
CA ALA A 124 -16.28 -0.50 0.19
C ALA A 124 -17.73 -0.98 -0.02
N GLN A 125 -18.10 -2.10 0.61
CA GLN A 125 -19.49 -2.60 0.56
C GLN A 125 -20.47 -1.64 1.23
N GLU A 126 -20.09 -1.09 2.39
CA GLU A 126 -20.91 -0.10 3.10
C GLU A 126 -21.06 1.19 2.30
N MET A 127 -19.97 1.67 1.69
CA MET A 127 -19.97 2.84 0.82
C MET A 127 -20.89 2.63 -0.40
N GLN A 128 -20.83 1.45 -1.03
CA GLN A 128 -21.68 1.12 -2.16
C GLN A 128 -23.16 1.08 -1.78
N ALA A 129 -23.48 0.55 -0.59
CA ALA A 129 -24.84 0.50 -0.07
C ALA A 129 -25.39 1.90 0.27
N ARG A 130 -24.56 2.76 0.87
CA ARG A 130 -24.95 4.13 1.25
C ARG A 130 -25.07 5.08 0.06
N PHE A 131 -24.25 4.89 -0.98
CA PHE A 131 -24.22 5.73 -2.16
C PHE A 131 -24.44 4.90 -3.44
N PRO A 132 -25.67 4.43 -3.71
CA PRO A 132 -25.95 3.54 -4.84
C PRO A 132 -25.69 4.18 -6.22
N GLY A 133 -25.66 5.51 -6.29
CA GLY A 133 -25.27 6.23 -7.51
C GLY A 133 -23.76 6.22 -7.79
N CYS A 134 -22.92 5.80 -6.85
CA CYS A 134 -21.48 5.67 -7.01
C CYS A 134 -21.13 4.27 -7.53
N ASN A 135 -20.18 4.19 -8.47
CA ASN A 135 -19.55 2.93 -8.86
C ASN A 135 -18.31 2.70 -7.98
N VAL A 136 -18.48 1.98 -6.87
CA VAL A 136 -17.40 1.75 -5.90
C VAL A 136 -16.51 0.61 -6.37
N ASP A 137 -15.22 0.91 -6.55
CA ASP A 137 -14.18 -0.03 -6.92
C ASP A 137 -13.30 -0.29 -5.70
N ALA A 138 -13.55 -1.42 -5.02
CA ALA A 138 -12.88 -1.81 -3.79
C ALA A 138 -11.41 -2.21 -3.98
N ASP A 139 -10.99 -2.44 -5.23
CA ASP A 139 -9.66 -2.97 -5.51
C ASP A 139 -8.64 -1.86 -5.71
N LYS A 140 -9.00 -0.66 -6.20
CA LYS A 140 -8.00 0.37 -6.55
C LYS A 140 -7.46 1.11 -5.35
N ILE A 141 -6.14 1.33 -5.30
CA ILE A 141 -5.51 2.14 -4.24
C ILE A 141 -5.91 3.61 -4.33
N PHE A 142 -6.12 4.14 -5.54
CA PHE A 142 -6.77 5.42 -5.75
C PHE A 142 -7.42 5.50 -7.13
N ILE A 143 -8.45 6.34 -7.26
CA ILE A 143 -9.16 6.59 -8.51
C ILE A 143 -9.23 8.10 -8.74
N ALA A 144 -8.94 8.49 -9.98
CA ALA A 144 -9.15 9.84 -10.50
C ALA A 144 -10.26 9.80 -11.56
N ASP A 145 -11.48 10.20 -11.20
CA ASP A 145 -12.61 10.34 -12.12
C ASP A 145 -12.90 11.83 -12.34
N GLY A 146 -12.32 12.38 -13.42
CA GLY A 146 -12.40 13.80 -13.72
C GLY A 146 -11.75 14.65 -12.63
N GLN A 147 -12.58 15.44 -11.93
CA GLN A 147 -12.19 16.29 -10.81
C GLN A 147 -12.23 15.58 -9.45
N ILE A 148 -12.88 14.41 -9.36
CA ILE A 148 -13.05 13.69 -8.10
C ILE A 148 -11.96 12.64 -7.94
N TRP A 149 -11.22 12.72 -6.84
CA TRP A 149 -10.10 11.83 -6.55
C TRP A 149 -10.31 11.13 -5.21
N THR A 150 -10.21 9.82 -5.16
CA THR A 150 -10.45 9.05 -3.92
C THR A 150 -9.34 8.03 -3.73
N SER A 151 -8.88 7.84 -2.49
CA SER A 151 -7.88 6.81 -2.17
C SER A 151 -8.33 5.87 -1.06
N ALA A 152 -7.82 4.65 -1.12
CA ALA A 152 -8.03 3.57 -0.17
C ALA A 152 -7.58 3.88 1.27
N GLY A 153 -6.63 4.80 1.43
CA GLY A 153 -6.12 5.25 2.72
C GLY A 153 -4.62 5.07 2.95
N MET A 154 -4.17 5.54 4.12
CA MET A 154 -2.76 5.51 4.56
C MET A 154 -1.78 5.92 3.45
N SER A 155 -0.91 5.00 3.03
CA SER A 155 0.10 5.23 1.99
C SER A 155 -0.49 5.49 0.60
N ALA A 156 -1.70 5.00 0.30
CA ALA A 156 -2.35 5.26 -0.98
C ALA A 156 -2.76 6.73 -1.14
N GLY A 157 -2.95 7.45 -0.03
CA GLY A 157 -3.09 8.91 -0.05
C GLY A 157 -1.85 9.60 -0.61
N THR A 158 -0.65 9.14 -0.23
CA THR A 158 0.62 9.66 -0.77
C THR A 158 0.76 9.36 -2.25
N ASP A 159 0.45 8.14 -2.69
CA ASP A 159 0.46 7.79 -4.12
C ASP A 159 -0.50 8.66 -4.93
N MET A 160 -1.70 8.90 -4.39
CA MET A 160 -2.69 9.77 -5.03
C MET A 160 -2.16 11.21 -5.18
N VAL A 161 -1.49 11.76 -4.14
CA VAL A 161 -0.90 13.11 -4.21
C VAL A 161 0.28 13.16 -5.20
N VAL A 162 1.12 12.12 -5.26
CA VAL A 162 2.17 12.02 -6.29
C VAL A 162 1.54 12.00 -7.70
N GLY A 163 0.42 11.28 -7.88
CA GLY A 163 -0.34 11.31 -9.13
C GLY A 163 -0.94 12.69 -9.46
N MET A 164 -1.33 13.48 -8.45
CA MET A 164 -1.74 14.88 -8.65
C MET A 164 -0.57 15.74 -9.13
N ILE A 165 0.61 15.56 -8.52
CA ILE A 165 1.84 16.26 -8.91
C ILE A 165 2.24 15.88 -10.34
N GLU A 166 2.12 14.62 -10.73
CA GLU A 166 2.34 14.17 -12.11
C GLU A 166 1.41 14.89 -13.09
N ARG A 167 0.12 15.00 -12.73
CA ARG A 167 -0.86 15.69 -13.57
C ARG A 167 -0.61 17.19 -13.67
N ASP A 168 -0.07 17.81 -12.63
CA ASP A 168 0.18 19.25 -12.58
C ASP A 168 1.52 19.65 -13.19
N LEU A 169 2.57 18.86 -12.97
CA LEU A 169 3.97 19.22 -13.23
C LEU A 169 4.71 18.22 -14.13
N GLY A 170 4.05 17.14 -14.55
CA GLY A 170 4.62 16.10 -15.41
C GLY A 170 5.33 14.96 -14.66
N ALA A 171 5.53 13.86 -15.39
CA ALA A 171 6.06 12.61 -14.84
C ALA A 171 7.47 12.73 -14.26
N GLU A 172 8.35 13.55 -14.86
CA GLU A 172 9.71 13.77 -14.37
C GLU A 172 9.73 14.33 -12.94
N ARG A 173 8.94 15.39 -12.71
CA ARG A 173 8.84 16.03 -11.39
C ARG A 173 8.18 15.10 -10.37
N ALA A 174 7.15 14.36 -10.76
CA ALA A 174 6.53 13.37 -9.88
C ALA A 174 7.49 12.24 -9.47
N ARG A 175 8.29 11.71 -10.41
CA ARG A 175 9.33 10.72 -10.11
C ARG A 175 10.38 11.27 -9.16
N SER A 176 10.82 12.52 -9.38
CA SER A 176 11.77 13.19 -8.49
C SER A 176 11.22 13.34 -7.07
N VAL A 177 9.94 13.72 -6.93
CA VAL A 177 9.26 13.82 -5.63
C VAL A 177 9.17 12.45 -4.96
N ALA A 178 8.71 11.43 -5.66
CA ALA A 178 8.63 10.06 -5.14
C ALA A 178 10.01 9.54 -4.66
N LYS A 179 11.07 9.82 -5.43
CA LYS A 179 12.45 9.51 -5.04
C LYS A 179 12.89 10.28 -3.79
N GLY A 180 12.56 11.56 -3.71
CA GLY A 180 12.83 12.41 -2.53
C GLY A 180 12.12 11.93 -1.27
N MET A 181 10.96 11.28 -1.43
CA MET A 181 10.20 10.65 -0.36
C MET A 181 10.59 9.19 -0.09
N VAL A 182 11.63 8.68 -0.76
CA VAL A 182 12.13 7.29 -0.63
C VAL A 182 11.04 6.25 -0.92
N MET A 183 10.16 6.54 -1.89
CA MET A 183 9.17 5.57 -2.35
C MET A 183 9.83 4.59 -3.32
N TYR A 184 9.98 3.32 -2.91
CA TYR A 184 10.62 2.27 -3.71
C TYR A 184 10.00 2.14 -5.11
N HIS A 185 8.67 2.30 -5.19
CA HIS A 185 7.90 2.61 -6.39
C HIS A 185 6.67 3.42 -5.97
N SER A 186 6.40 4.54 -6.64
CA SER A 186 5.07 5.14 -6.54
C SER A 186 4.09 4.23 -7.24
N ARG A 187 3.04 3.87 -6.52
CA ARG A 187 2.05 2.91 -6.98
C ARG A 187 1.05 3.61 -7.89
N PRO A 188 0.82 3.14 -9.12
CA PRO A 188 -0.20 3.73 -9.97
C PRO A 188 -1.59 3.45 -9.39
N GLY A 189 -2.57 4.32 -9.64
CA GLY A 189 -3.94 4.14 -9.11
C GLY A 189 -4.59 2.82 -9.51
N GLY A 190 -4.14 2.24 -10.63
CA GLY A 190 -4.52 0.91 -11.11
C GLY A 190 -4.13 -0.26 -10.19
N GLN A 191 -3.23 -0.06 -9.23
CA GLN A 191 -2.76 -1.10 -8.31
C GLN A 191 -3.84 -1.54 -7.32
N SER A 192 -3.86 -2.83 -7.03
CA SER A 192 -4.77 -3.45 -6.07
C SER A 192 -4.43 -3.06 -4.62
N GLN A 193 -5.43 -2.71 -3.80
CA GLN A 193 -5.36 -2.56 -2.35
C GLN A 193 -4.95 -3.87 -1.68
N HIS A 194 -5.42 -4.99 -2.23
CA HIS A 194 -5.17 -6.34 -1.73
C HIS A 194 -3.75 -6.82 -2.00
N SER A 195 -2.99 -6.15 -2.87
CA SER A 195 -1.57 -6.46 -3.09
C SER A 195 -0.68 -6.18 -1.87
N VAL A 196 -1.19 -5.58 -0.78
CA VAL A 196 -0.38 -5.10 0.36
C VAL A 196 -0.92 -5.42 1.78
N LEU A 197 -2.07 -6.09 2.02
CA LEU A 197 -2.48 -6.39 3.42
C LEU A 197 -3.09 -7.76 3.71
N LEU A 198 -2.55 -8.34 4.78
CA LEU A 198 -2.95 -9.52 5.55
C LEU A 198 -4.43 -9.49 5.99
N GLU A 199 -5.14 -10.58 5.65
CA GLU A 199 -6.36 -11.16 6.28
C GLU A 199 -7.76 -10.67 5.86
N VAL A 200 -8.31 -11.28 4.80
CA VAL A 200 -9.38 -12.32 4.82
C VAL A 200 -9.22 -13.14 3.55
N GLY A 201 -8.73 -14.37 3.67
CA GLY A 201 -7.98 -14.97 2.58
C GLY A 201 -8.81 -15.38 1.35
N THR A 202 -8.59 -14.66 0.24
CA THR A 202 -8.80 -15.14 -1.13
C THR A 202 -8.01 -16.44 -1.36
N SER A 203 -8.26 -17.10 -2.48
CA SER A 203 -7.49 -18.30 -2.85
C SER A 203 -5.98 -18.02 -2.87
N GLU A 204 -5.57 -16.84 -3.34
CA GLU A 204 -4.17 -16.40 -3.38
C GLU A 204 -3.62 -16.11 -1.98
N ASP A 205 -4.41 -15.50 -1.09
CA ASP A 205 -4.00 -15.25 0.31
C ASP A 205 -3.79 -16.54 1.10
N ARG A 206 -4.61 -17.57 0.86
CA ARG A 206 -4.45 -18.88 1.49
C ARG A 206 -3.15 -19.54 1.03
N ILE A 207 -2.79 -19.38 -0.25
CA ILE A 207 -1.49 -19.82 -0.77
C ILE A 207 -0.35 -19.01 -0.16
N GLN A 208 -0.51 -17.69 -0.04
CA GLN A 208 0.51 -16.84 0.56
C GLN A 208 0.72 -17.14 2.05
N LYS A 209 -0.33 -17.46 2.81
CA LYS A 209 -0.24 -17.96 4.19
C LYS A 209 0.58 -19.24 4.28
N ALA A 210 0.35 -20.20 3.39
CA ALA A 210 1.19 -21.41 3.32
C ALA A 210 2.65 -21.11 2.97
N LEU A 211 2.91 -20.19 2.03
CA LEU A 211 4.28 -19.79 1.66
C LEU A 211 5.00 -19.08 2.82
N ASN A 212 4.30 -18.23 3.57
CA ASN A 212 4.87 -17.54 4.74
C ASN A 212 5.16 -18.52 5.87
N TYR A 213 4.25 -19.45 6.15
CA TYR A 213 4.48 -20.53 7.09
C TYR A 213 5.69 -21.37 6.67
N ALA A 214 5.82 -21.71 5.38
CA ALA A 214 6.99 -22.42 4.86
C ALA A 214 8.29 -21.63 5.10
N ARG A 215 8.33 -20.32 4.80
CA ARG A 215 9.50 -19.45 5.03
C ARG A 215 9.95 -19.42 6.48
N GLN A 216 9.01 -19.42 7.43
CA GLN A 216 9.29 -19.39 8.85
C GLN A 216 9.76 -20.74 9.41
N ASN A 217 9.48 -21.85 8.70
CA ASN A 217 9.72 -23.21 9.17
C ASN A 217 10.60 -24.03 8.18
N LEU A 218 11.45 -23.37 7.40
CA LEU A 218 12.21 -24.02 6.31
C LEU A 218 13.10 -25.18 6.80
N ARG A 219 13.61 -25.10 8.02
CA ARG A 219 14.47 -26.12 8.66
C ARG A 219 13.73 -27.43 8.92
N GLU A 220 12.41 -27.40 9.05
CA GLU A 220 11.58 -28.56 9.38
C GLU A 220 11.16 -29.35 8.14
N SER A 221 10.66 -30.58 8.36
CA SER A 221 10.07 -31.38 7.29
C SER A 221 8.66 -30.89 6.97
N LEU A 222 8.54 -29.94 6.05
CA LEU A 222 7.25 -29.38 5.61
C LEU A 222 6.50 -30.35 4.70
N THR A 223 5.40 -30.92 5.21
CA THR A 223 4.48 -31.78 4.44
C THR A 223 3.38 -30.98 3.75
N ILE A 224 2.64 -31.60 2.82
CA ILE A 224 1.48 -30.96 2.17
C ILE A 224 0.41 -30.67 3.23
N GLU A 225 0.25 -31.55 4.20
CA GLU A 225 -0.70 -31.45 5.31
C GLU A 225 -0.40 -30.22 6.18
N ASP A 226 0.86 -29.94 6.47
CA ASP A 226 1.25 -28.77 7.27
C ASP A 226 0.98 -27.46 6.53
N LEU A 227 1.32 -27.41 5.24
CA LEU A 227 1.06 -26.25 4.38
C LEU A 227 -0.44 -26.02 4.17
N ALA A 228 -1.21 -27.09 3.99
CA ALA A 228 -2.66 -27.03 3.85
C ALA A 228 -3.32 -26.56 5.16
N ARG A 229 -2.84 -27.02 6.32
CA ARG A 229 -3.29 -26.57 7.64
C ARG A 229 -3.03 -25.08 7.83
N ALA A 230 -1.83 -24.60 7.48
CA ALA A 230 -1.49 -23.18 7.53
C ALA A 230 -2.36 -22.31 6.61
N ALA A 231 -2.84 -22.88 5.50
CA ALA A 231 -3.76 -22.24 4.57
C ALA A 231 -5.26 -22.38 4.94
N CYS A 232 -5.58 -23.10 6.03
CA CYS A 232 -6.95 -23.49 6.41
C CYS A 232 -7.70 -24.22 5.27
N LEU A 233 -7.01 -25.14 4.58
CA LEU A 233 -7.54 -25.94 3.46
C LEU A 233 -7.33 -27.43 3.69
N SER A 234 -8.15 -28.26 3.04
CA SER A 234 -7.82 -29.69 2.92
C SER A 234 -6.61 -29.89 1.97
N PRO A 235 -5.80 -30.95 2.13
CA PRO A 235 -4.62 -31.20 1.28
C PRO A 235 -4.95 -31.25 -0.23
N ARG A 236 -6.10 -31.81 -0.58
CA ARG A 236 -6.59 -31.90 -1.97
C ARG A 236 -6.95 -30.53 -2.54
N GLN A 237 -7.66 -29.70 -1.78
CA GLN A 237 -8.01 -28.34 -2.20
C GLN A 237 -6.76 -27.47 -2.31
N PHE A 238 -5.86 -27.57 -1.32
CA PHE A 238 -4.59 -26.84 -1.29
C PHE A 238 -3.74 -27.13 -2.53
N THR A 239 -3.49 -28.41 -2.85
CA THR A 239 -2.64 -28.78 -3.99
C THR A 239 -3.17 -28.25 -5.32
N ARG A 240 -4.49 -28.37 -5.54
CA ARG A 240 -5.15 -27.86 -6.75
C ARG A 240 -5.05 -26.35 -6.84
N LEU A 241 -5.35 -25.66 -5.74
CA LEU A 241 -5.36 -24.21 -5.66
C LEU A 241 -3.95 -23.62 -5.82
N PHE A 242 -2.97 -24.22 -5.16
CA PHE A 242 -1.57 -23.81 -5.21
C PHE A 242 -1.04 -23.88 -6.65
N ARG A 243 -1.32 -24.98 -7.36
CA ARG A 243 -0.87 -25.15 -8.75
C ARG A 243 -1.56 -24.18 -9.70
N SER A 244 -2.85 -23.92 -9.49
CA SER A 244 -3.61 -22.94 -10.28
C SER A 244 -3.09 -21.52 -10.08
N ALA A 245 -2.68 -21.17 -8.86
CA ALA A 245 -2.23 -19.82 -8.51
C ALA A 245 -0.76 -19.56 -8.86
N THR A 246 0.13 -20.55 -8.68
CA THR A 246 1.59 -20.37 -8.77
C THR A 246 2.23 -21.00 -10.01
N GLY A 247 1.46 -21.78 -10.78
CA GLY A 247 1.97 -22.56 -11.91
C GLY A 247 2.91 -23.72 -11.53
N THR A 248 3.21 -23.93 -10.24
CA THR A 248 4.15 -24.95 -9.75
C THR A 248 3.56 -25.79 -8.61
N THR A 249 4.31 -26.78 -8.14
CA THR A 249 3.89 -27.63 -7.00
C THR A 249 4.37 -27.04 -5.67
N PRO A 250 3.66 -27.28 -4.56
CA PRO A 250 4.09 -26.84 -3.23
C PRO A 250 5.53 -27.25 -2.89
N ALA A 251 5.90 -28.50 -3.20
CA ALA A 251 7.25 -29.01 -2.94
C ALA A 251 8.35 -28.23 -3.71
N LYS A 252 8.10 -27.87 -4.97
CA LYS A 252 9.04 -27.06 -5.77
C LYS A 252 9.16 -25.64 -5.22
N ALA A 253 8.06 -25.06 -4.76
CA ALA A 253 8.08 -23.73 -4.16
C ALA A 253 8.85 -23.71 -2.83
N VAL A 254 8.67 -24.72 -1.97
CA VAL A 254 9.47 -24.86 -0.73
C VAL A 254 10.95 -25.03 -1.07
N GLU A 255 11.29 -25.86 -2.05
CA GLU A 255 12.68 -26.02 -2.50
C GLU A 255 13.30 -24.70 -2.99
N ALA A 256 12.55 -23.88 -3.73
CA ALA A 256 13.00 -22.55 -4.15
C ALA A 256 13.25 -21.60 -2.95
N LEU A 257 12.33 -21.57 -1.97
CA LEU A 257 12.51 -20.78 -0.75
C LEU A 257 13.75 -21.22 0.06
N ARG A 258 14.02 -22.53 0.11
CA ARG A 258 15.23 -23.05 0.75
C ARG A 258 16.50 -22.63 0.02
N LEU A 259 16.47 -22.59 -1.32
CA LEU A 259 17.60 -22.11 -2.13
C LEU A 259 17.85 -20.61 -1.94
N GLU A 260 16.80 -19.79 -1.90
CA GLU A 260 16.91 -18.35 -1.61
C GLU A 260 17.56 -18.12 -0.23
N SER A 261 17.09 -18.83 0.80
CA SER A 261 17.67 -18.77 2.14
C SER A 261 19.12 -19.25 2.17
N ALA A 262 19.43 -20.34 1.45
CA ALA A 262 20.81 -20.84 1.33
C ALA A 262 21.71 -19.81 0.66
N LYS A 263 21.26 -19.15 -0.41
CA LYS A 263 21.99 -18.09 -1.10
C LYS A 263 22.35 -16.96 -0.13
N LEU A 264 21.37 -16.43 0.61
CA LEU A 264 21.61 -15.37 1.60
C LEU A 264 22.61 -15.79 2.68
N MET A 265 22.50 -17.02 3.20
CA MET A 265 23.46 -17.54 4.19
C MET A 265 24.87 -17.72 3.61
N LEU A 266 25.01 -18.05 2.32
CA LEU A 266 26.30 -18.15 1.65
C LEU A 266 26.95 -16.78 1.47
N GLU A 267 26.17 -15.73 1.22
CA GLU A 267 26.62 -14.33 1.07
C GLU A 267 26.99 -13.70 2.42
N GLN A 268 26.18 -13.94 3.46
CA GLN A 268 26.28 -13.23 4.74
C GLN A 268 27.15 -13.94 5.78
N THR A 269 27.43 -15.23 5.61
CA THR A 269 28.11 -16.04 6.63
C THR A 269 29.23 -16.92 6.06
N ARG A 270 30.14 -17.32 6.95
CA ARG A 270 31.20 -18.30 6.65
C ARG A 270 30.85 -19.73 7.10
N LEU A 271 29.59 -20.01 7.42
CA LEU A 271 29.16 -21.31 7.93
C LEU A 271 29.53 -22.45 6.95
N PRO A 272 29.95 -23.63 7.42
CA PRO A 272 30.19 -24.77 6.52
C PRO A 272 28.97 -25.08 5.65
N ILE A 273 29.18 -25.48 4.39
CA ILE A 273 28.09 -25.76 3.43
C ILE A 273 27.10 -26.81 3.97
N GLU A 274 27.60 -27.74 4.79
CA GLU A 274 26.76 -28.73 5.48
C GLU A 274 25.85 -28.11 6.54
N VAL A 275 26.33 -27.11 7.28
CA VAL A 275 25.52 -26.35 8.24
C VAL A 275 24.47 -25.55 7.49
N VAL A 276 24.83 -24.86 6.40
CA VAL A 276 23.88 -24.12 5.56
C VAL A 276 22.78 -25.03 5.03
N ALA A 277 23.13 -26.22 4.54
CA ALA A 277 22.14 -27.20 4.07
C ALA A 277 21.16 -27.60 5.18
N ARG A 278 21.65 -27.84 6.40
CA ARG A 278 20.82 -28.21 7.55
C ARG A 278 19.92 -27.05 7.99
N GLU A 279 20.46 -25.85 8.14
CA GLU A 279 19.69 -24.68 8.62
C GLU A 279 18.61 -24.24 7.63
N THR A 280 18.82 -24.53 6.34
CA THR A 280 17.84 -24.26 5.28
C THR A 280 16.92 -25.45 4.99
N GLY A 281 17.06 -26.57 5.74
CA GLY A 281 16.17 -27.73 5.68
C GLY A 281 16.36 -28.66 4.49
N PHE A 282 17.53 -28.65 3.84
CA PHE A 282 17.89 -29.71 2.92
C PHE A 282 18.30 -30.97 3.68
N ALA A 283 17.74 -32.12 3.29
CA ALA A 283 18.04 -33.40 3.93
C ALA A 283 19.53 -33.79 3.84
N THR A 284 20.22 -33.41 2.76
CA THR A 284 21.66 -33.63 2.59
C THR A 284 22.30 -32.46 1.87
N ARG A 285 23.61 -32.28 2.11
CA ARG A 285 24.45 -31.33 1.38
C ARG A 285 24.40 -31.55 -0.13
N GLU A 286 24.35 -32.80 -0.57
CA GLU A 286 24.33 -33.13 -2.00
C GLU A 286 23.01 -32.72 -2.66
N ARG A 287 21.87 -32.89 -1.98
CA ARG A 287 20.57 -32.40 -2.47
C ARG A 287 20.55 -30.89 -2.61
N MET A 288 21.07 -30.15 -1.61
CA MET A 288 21.22 -28.70 -1.72
C MET A 288 22.08 -28.32 -2.92
N ARG A 289 23.25 -28.98 -3.09
CA ARG A 289 24.17 -28.70 -4.19
C ARG A 289 23.51 -28.89 -5.55
N GLN A 290 22.82 -30.01 -5.76
CA GLN A 290 22.13 -30.30 -7.02
C GLN A 290 21.04 -29.28 -7.33
N ALA A 291 20.22 -28.94 -6.33
CA ALA A 291 19.17 -27.94 -6.47
C ALA A 291 19.76 -26.54 -6.76
N PHE A 292 20.86 -26.17 -6.11
CA PHE A 292 21.53 -24.88 -6.28
C PHE A 292 22.15 -24.75 -7.67
N VAL A 293 22.85 -25.78 -8.16
CA VAL A 293 23.39 -25.79 -9.54
C VAL A 293 22.26 -25.69 -10.57
N ARG A 294 21.15 -26.40 -10.35
CA ARG A 294 20.01 -26.37 -11.26
C ARG A 294 19.38 -24.98 -11.39
N VAL A 295 19.36 -24.18 -10.32
CA VAL A 295 18.69 -22.87 -10.29
C VAL A 295 19.67 -21.72 -10.57
N HIS A 296 20.90 -21.79 -10.08
CA HIS A 296 21.88 -20.70 -10.15
C HIS A 296 23.02 -20.97 -11.14
N GLY A 297 23.08 -22.15 -11.76
CA GLY A 297 24.09 -22.50 -12.77
C GLY A 297 25.46 -22.88 -12.21
N GLU A 298 25.71 -22.66 -10.93
CA GLU A 298 27.00 -22.91 -10.29
C GLU A 298 26.87 -23.59 -8.92
N ALA A 299 27.98 -24.11 -8.39
CA ALA A 299 27.99 -24.80 -7.10
C ALA A 299 28.03 -23.80 -5.92
N PRO A 300 27.39 -24.08 -4.76
CA PRO A 300 27.39 -23.22 -3.57
C PRO A 300 28.77 -22.74 -3.10
N ARG A 301 29.81 -23.57 -3.30
CA ARG A 301 31.19 -23.23 -2.94
C ARG A 301 31.80 -22.20 -3.89
N THR A 302 31.47 -22.28 -5.17
CA THR A 302 31.92 -21.33 -6.19
C THR A 302 31.21 -20.00 -5.97
N PHE A 303 29.88 -20.05 -5.86
CA PHE A 303 29.03 -18.91 -5.54
C PHE A 303 29.54 -18.11 -4.33
N ARG A 304 29.90 -18.79 -3.23
CA ARG A 304 30.47 -18.13 -2.04
C ARG A 304 31.82 -17.46 -2.29
N LYS A 305 32.69 -18.05 -3.11
CA LYS A 305 34.00 -17.48 -3.43
C LYS A 305 33.86 -16.20 -4.24
N GLU A 306 32.88 -16.16 -5.14
CA GLU A 306 32.59 -15.00 -5.99
C GLU A 306 31.85 -13.90 -5.24
N ALA A 307 30.95 -14.25 -4.32
CA ALA A 307 30.27 -13.34 -3.41
C ALA A 307 31.18 -12.77 -2.29
N GLY A 308 32.46 -12.50 -2.56
CA GLY A 308 33.50 -12.06 -1.63
C GLY A 308 33.08 -10.98 -0.60
N PRO A 309 33.81 -10.87 0.53
CA PRO A 309 33.28 -10.39 1.81
C PRO A 309 32.84 -8.92 1.73
N LEU A 310 31.53 -8.67 1.66
CA LEU A 310 31.02 -7.34 1.94
C LEU A 310 31.07 -7.10 3.45
N ALA A 311 32.10 -6.33 3.80
CA ALA A 311 32.29 -5.59 5.02
C ALA A 311 30.96 -5.03 5.56
N MET A 312 30.72 -5.27 6.85
CA MET A 312 29.78 -4.47 7.62
C MET A 312 30.27 -3.02 7.63
N LEU A 313 29.50 -2.12 7.00
CA LEU A 313 29.29 -0.75 7.46
C LEU A 313 27.79 -0.46 7.31
#